data_AF-A0A2S7U0N2-F1
#
_entry.id   AF-A0A2S7U0N2-F1
#
_cell.length_a   1.000
_cell.length_b   1.000
_cell.length_c   1.000
_cell.angle_alpha   90.00
_cell.angle_beta   90.00
_cell.angle_gamma   90.00
#
_symmetry.space_group_name_H-M   'P 1'
#
loop_
_entity.id
_entity.type
_entity.pdbx_description
1 polymer ?
#
loop_
_entity_poly.entity_id
_entity_poly.type
_entity_poly.pdbx_seq_one_letter_code
_entity_poly.pdbx_strand_id
1 'polypeptide(L)'
;MRIPMLIISAAASSLFLSCAQQEVTDCLGNHAQHEGLRYADEVAAQSPFETVEVSWSGALQLMEERNLAYRKAMNSYLAANQETPMVSQIRSQLKTSVKVSLNDVLKPQSLAKSFQDPITALPKQLGSISALKDISHEMEQTVWSKEGDSVEAKLLMRKEQVKLYTLLCKGEVIDREIKRIDAEASEPSDQIDPKLKVAQEKWVASVMKDRDDWIGEVRDFFNAEYYDVIFRKDASAKPSYRSVSAPDLTEWQRWCFLSRSQSLVKALKENHKKSKPAVPGTRVMKEKVAEMLNQRAEYAVTLSTDKVRGEVRTLISNWREMKSTQAELSLLDPGKVSSDDPKRDLVKAQKVYKLRHQEINHTSVVWMMDEDCWRD
;
A
#
# COMPACT_ATOMS: atom_id res chain seq x y z
N MET A 1 6.95 -61.46 -41.76
CA MET A 1 7.21 -61.27 -40.31
C MET A 1 7.32 -59.77 -40.01
N ARG A 2 6.26 -59.13 -39.49
CA ARG A 2 6.20 -57.70 -39.13
C ARG A 2 5.95 -57.50 -37.62
N ILE A 3 6.57 -58.34 -36.79
CA ILE A 3 6.38 -58.33 -35.34
C ILE A 3 7.56 -57.68 -34.57
N PRO A 4 8.84 -57.65 -35.04
CA PRO A 4 9.90 -57.11 -34.19
C PRO A 4 9.96 -55.57 -34.12
N MET A 5 9.50 -54.83 -35.15
CA MET A 5 9.57 -53.36 -35.13
C MET A 5 8.57 -52.69 -34.17
N LEU A 6 7.36 -53.24 -34.04
CA LEU A 6 6.32 -52.69 -33.17
C LEU A 6 6.66 -52.86 -31.68
N ILE A 7 7.23 -54.01 -31.31
CA ILE A 7 7.65 -54.29 -29.91
C ILE A 7 8.83 -53.41 -29.51
N ILE A 8 9.79 -53.17 -30.41
CA ILE A 8 10.92 -52.27 -30.14
C ILE A 8 10.44 -50.81 -30.00
N SER A 9 9.49 -50.37 -30.83
CA SER A 9 8.93 -49.00 -30.72
C SER A 9 8.11 -48.78 -29.44
N ALA A 10 7.36 -49.80 -29.00
CA ALA A 10 6.57 -49.75 -27.78
C ALA A 10 7.47 -49.75 -26.54
N ALA A 11 8.47 -50.64 -26.47
CA ALA A 11 9.42 -50.70 -25.34
C ALA A 11 10.27 -49.42 -25.22
N ALA A 12 10.71 -48.85 -26.35
CA ALA A 12 11.42 -47.57 -26.35
C ALA A 12 10.51 -46.43 -25.85
N SER A 13 9.26 -46.37 -26.32
CA SER A 13 8.29 -45.35 -25.88
C SER A 13 8.00 -45.46 -24.38
N SER A 14 7.85 -46.68 -23.85
CA SER A 14 7.65 -46.92 -22.41
C SER A 14 8.85 -46.49 -21.56
N LEU A 15 10.07 -46.74 -22.03
CA LEU A 15 11.32 -46.33 -21.37
C LEU A 15 11.47 -44.80 -21.37
N PHE A 16 11.17 -44.13 -22.48
CA PHE A 16 11.19 -42.66 -22.53
C PHE A 16 10.10 -42.03 -21.65
N LEU A 17 8.90 -42.63 -21.59
CA LEU A 17 7.83 -42.21 -20.68
C LEU A 17 8.22 -42.42 -19.21
N SER A 18 8.84 -43.56 -18.86
CA SER A 18 9.29 -43.80 -17.48
C SER A 18 10.44 -42.89 -17.07
N CYS A 19 11.41 -42.63 -17.97
CA CYS A 19 12.51 -41.70 -17.70
C CYS A 19 12.01 -40.26 -17.55
N ALA A 20 11.09 -39.80 -18.41
CA ALA A 20 10.49 -38.47 -18.29
C ALA A 20 9.65 -38.33 -17.00
N GLN A 21 8.91 -39.37 -16.62
CA GLN A 21 8.13 -39.35 -15.39
C GLN A 21 9.04 -39.37 -14.15
N GLN A 22 10.16 -40.08 -14.20
CA GLN A 22 11.17 -40.10 -13.15
C GLN A 22 11.89 -38.75 -13.05
N GLU A 23 12.27 -38.14 -14.17
CA GLU A 23 12.90 -36.80 -14.20
C GLU A 23 11.97 -35.72 -13.66
N VAL A 24 10.66 -35.78 -13.98
CA VAL A 24 9.66 -34.88 -13.40
C VAL A 24 9.49 -35.13 -11.90
N THR A 25 9.47 -36.39 -11.46
CA THR A 25 9.34 -36.74 -10.03
C THR A 25 10.58 -36.30 -9.23
N ASP A 26 11.78 -36.50 -9.79
CA ASP A 26 13.03 -36.07 -9.18
C ASP A 26 13.16 -34.54 -9.19
N CYS A 27 12.73 -33.86 -10.26
CA CYS A 27 12.68 -32.40 -10.33
C CYS A 27 11.71 -31.83 -9.30
N LEU A 28 10.49 -32.39 -9.19
CA LEU A 28 9.52 -32.01 -8.17
C LEU A 28 10.04 -32.27 -6.76
N GLY A 29 10.67 -33.43 -6.53
CA GLY A 29 11.27 -33.80 -5.25
C GLY A 29 12.40 -32.85 -4.84
N ASN A 30 13.33 -32.56 -5.75
CA ASN A 30 14.43 -31.62 -5.52
C ASN A 30 13.93 -30.19 -5.30
N HIS A 31 12.91 -29.77 -6.07
CA HIS A 31 12.31 -28.44 -5.90
C HIS A 31 11.60 -28.33 -4.55
N ALA A 32 10.78 -29.32 -4.19
CA ALA A 32 10.11 -29.38 -2.89
C ALA A 32 11.09 -29.44 -1.72
N GLN A 33 12.20 -30.19 -1.87
CA GLN A 33 13.26 -30.23 -0.87
C GLN A 33 13.97 -28.88 -0.73
N HIS A 34 14.28 -28.22 -1.84
CA HIS A 34 14.89 -26.90 -1.84
C HIS A 34 13.97 -25.84 -1.21
N GLU A 35 12.67 -25.86 -1.53
CA GLU A 35 11.68 -24.98 -0.91
C GLU A 35 11.50 -25.29 0.58
N GLY A 36 11.46 -26.56 0.95
CA GLY A 36 11.36 -26.99 2.35
C GLY A 36 12.58 -26.59 3.18
N LEU A 37 13.79 -26.72 2.64
CA LEU A 37 15.02 -26.24 3.28
C LEU A 37 15.04 -24.72 3.41
N ARG A 38 14.65 -23.99 2.36
CA ARG A 38 14.54 -22.52 2.41
C ARG A 38 13.56 -22.07 3.49
N TYR A 39 12.41 -22.73 3.59
CA TYR A 39 11.43 -22.44 4.63
C TYR A 39 11.96 -22.80 6.03
N ALA A 40 12.65 -23.93 6.18
CA ALA A 40 13.27 -24.31 7.45
C ALA A 40 14.34 -23.31 7.90
N ASP A 41 15.17 -22.81 6.98
CA ASP A 41 16.17 -21.77 7.25
C ASP A 41 15.48 -20.43 7.60
N GLU A 42 14.39 -20.08 6.91
CA GLU A 42 13.57 -18.90 7.22
C GLU A 42 12.94 -18.99 8.62
N VAL A 43 12.44 -20.16 9.02
CA VAL A 43 11.89 -20.43 10.35
C VAL A 43 12.99 -20.45 11.41
N ALA A 44 14.17 -21.00 11.12
CA ALA A 44 15.30 -20.98 12.04
C ALA A 44 15.86 -19.56 12.24
N ALA A 45 15.75 -18.69 11.23
CA ALA A 45 16.10 -17.27 11.32
C ALA A 45 15.01 -16.43 12.02
N GLN A 46 13.79 -16.95 12.15
CA GLN A 46 12.77 -16.41 13.04
C GLN A 46 13.04 -16.96 14.43
N SER A 47 12.85 -16.20 15.51
CA SER A 47 13.04 -16.76 16.86
C SER A 47 11.75 -17.45 17.30
N PRO A 48 11.60 -18.77 17.11
CA PRO A 48 10.35 -19.48 17.38
C PRO A 48 10.26 -19.85 18.87
N PHE A 49 11.32 -19.57 19.63
CA PHE A 49 11.50 -20.00 21.01
C PHE A 49 11.94 -18.87 21.95
N GLU A 50 12.32 -17.70 21.44
CA GLU A 50 12.74 -16.57 22.27
C GLU A 50 11.97 -15.30 21.90
N THR A 51 11.77 -14.44 22.90
CA THR A 51 11.19 -13.11 22.69
C THR A 51 12.15 -12.25 21.86
N VAL A 52 11.67 -11.71 20.74
CA VAL A 52 12.44 -10.82 19.87
C VAL A 52 12.20 -9.38 20.26
N GLU A 53 13.25 -8.60 20.45
CA GLU A 53 13.15 -7.17 20.71
C GLU A 53 13.50 -6.35 19.46
N VAL A 54 12.52 -5.61 18.93
CA VAL A 54 12.63 -4.91 17.64
C VAL A 54 12.36 -3.42 17.83
N SER A 55 13.21 -2.54 17.29
CA SER A 55 12.92 -1.10 17.28
C SER A 55 11.82 -0.76 16.28
N TRP A 56 11.12 0.37 16.43
CA TRP A 56 10.10 0.78 15.44
C TRP A 56 10.71 0.97 14.05
N SER A 57 11.92 1.52 13.96
CA SER A 57 12.68 1.60 12.70
C SER A 57 13.04 0.22 12.13
N GLY A 58 13.42 -0.73 12.99
CA GLY A 58 13.68 -2.11 12.58
C GLY A 58 12.42 -2.82 12.09
N ALA A 59 11.27 -2.56 12.71
CA ALA A 59 9.97 -3.09 12.28
C ALA A 59 9.56 -2.55 10.90
N LEU A 60 9.89 -1.29 10.58
CA LEU A 60 9.72 -0.75 9.24
C LEU A 60 10.59 -1.50 8.23
N GLN A 61 11.88 -1.70 8.50
CA GLN A 61 12.77 -2.45 7.62
C GLN A 61 12.29 -3.89 7.40
N LEU A 62 11.87 -4.57 8.47
CA LEU A 62 11.28 -5.91 8.38
C LEU A 62 10.01 -5.95 7.54
N MET A 63 9.19 -4.90 7.58
CA MET A 63 8.00 -4.80 6.72
C MET A 63 8.44 -4.70 5.25
N GLU A 64 9.46 -3.89 4.93
CA GLU A 64 9.96 -3.77 3.56
C GLU A 64 10.52 -5.10 3.02
N GLU A 65 11.08 -5.94 3.90
CA GLU A 65 11.66 -7.22 3.55
C GLU A 65 10.66 -8.38 3.50
N ARG A 66 9.68 -8.41 4.41
CA ARG A 66 8.85 -9.61 4.64
C ARG A 66 7.37 -9.41 4.32
N ASN A 67 6.83 -8.21 4.47
CA ASN A 67 5.41 -8.00 4.20
C ASN A 67 5.14 -8.06 2.68
N LEU A 68 4.46 -9.13 2.25
CA LEU A 68 4.20 -9.39 0.84
C LEU A 68 3.34 -8.30 0.18
N ALA A 69 2.38 -7.73 0.91
CA ALA A 69 1.50 -6.69 0.39
C ALA A 69 2.28 -5.39 0.13
N TYR A 70 3.12 -4.97 1.09
CA TYR A 70 3.99 -3.80 0.95
C TYR A 70 5.00 -4.01 -0.19
N ARG A 71 5.65 -5.17 -0.26
CA ARG A 71 6.61 -5.48 -1.33
C ARG A 71 5.99 -5.47 -2.71
N LYS A 72 4.81 -6.06 -2.88
CA LYS A 72 4.08 -6.01 -4.15
C LYS A 72 3.77 -4.57 -4.54
N ALA A 73 3.29 -3.76 -3.60
CA ALA A 73 3.01 -2.36 -3.83
C ALA A 73 4.29 -1.56 -4.18
N MET A 74 5.37 -1.75 -3.44
CA MET A 74 6.67 -1.09 -3.72
C MET A 74 7.22 -1.47 -5.09
N ASN A 75 7.16 -2.75 -5.46
CA ASN A 75 7.56 -3.19 -6.80
C ASN A 75 6.69 -2.58 -7.90
N SER A 76 5.37 -2.48 -7.71
CA SER A 76 4.48 -1.79 -8.63
C SER A 76 4.81 -0.30 -8.74
N TYR A 77 5.13 0.35 -7.62
CA TYR A 77 5.55 1.75 -7.59
C TYR A 77 6.85 1.97 -8.37
N LEU A 78 7.86 1.14 -8.14
CA LEU A 78 9.14 1.19 -8.87
C LEU A 78 8.95 0.91 -10.36
N ALA A 79 8.15 -0.08 -10.73
CA ALA A 79 7.87 -0.41 -12.13
C ALA A 79 7.12 0.72 -12.85
N ALA A 80 6.19 1.40 -12.16
CA ALA A 80 5.46 2.53 -12.70
C ALA A 80 6.38 3.75 -12.94
N ASN A 81 7.33 3.98 -12.04
CA ASN A 81 8.28 5.10 -12.11
C ASN A 81 9.54 4.81 -12.93
N GLN A 82 9.78 3.57 -13.35
CA GLN A 82 10.87 3.26 -14.26
C GLN A 82 10.64 3.99 -15.59
N GLU A 83 11.57 4.91 -15.89
CA GLU A 83 11.65 5.57 -17.18
C GLU A 83 11.89 4.52 -18.25
N THR A 84 10.85 4.21 -19.01
CA THR A 84 11.04 3.46 -20.25
C THR A 84 11.60 4.45 -21.26
N PRO A 85 12.76 4.19 -21.91
CA PRO A 85 13.32 5.11 -22.87
C PRO A 85 12.27 5.50 -23.90
N MET A 86 12.00 6.80 -24.05
CA MET A 86 10.99 7.31 -24.98
C MET A 86 11.20 6.72 -26.39
N VAL A 87 12.47 6.55 -26.79
CA VAL A 87 12.87 5.93 -28.06
C VAL A 87 12.49 4.44 -28.14
N SER A 88 12.57 3.66 -27.05
CA SER A 88 12.19 2.25 -27.06
C SER A 88 10.67 2.06 -27.06
N GLN A 89 9.92 2.92 -26.36
CA GLN A 89 8.45 2.96 -26.42
C GLN A 89 7.96 3.36 -27.81
N ILE A 90 8.52 4.43 -28.37
CA ILE A 90 8.22 4.85 -29.74
C ILE A 90 8.59 3.73 -30.72
N ARG A 91 9.74 3.07 -30.56
CA ARG A 91 10.17 1.96 -31.44
C ARG A 91 9.27 0.72 -31.30
N SER A 92 8.81 0.37 -30.11
CA SER A 92 7.90 -0.77 -29.92
C SER A 92 6.51 -0.45 -30.46
N GLN A 93 5.99 0.76 -30.22
CA GLN A 93 4.68 1.20 -30.72
C GLN A 93 4.68 1.42 -32.24
N LEU A 94 5.81 1.86 -32.80
CA LEU A 94 6.04 1.83 -34.24
C LEU A 94 6.10 0.40 -34.76
N LYS A 95 6.75 -0.55 -34.07
CA LYS A 95 6.80 -1.95 -34.54
C LYS A 95 5.40 -2.59 -34.61
N THR A 96 4.48 -2.22 -33.71
CA THR A 96 3.07 -2.65 -33.78
C THR A 96 2.24 -1.87 -34.79
N SER A 97 2.54 -0.58 -35.03
CA SER A 97 1.73 0.31 -35.90
C SER A 97 2.24 0.44 -37.34
N VAL A 98 3.51 0.10 -37.60
CA VAL A 98 4.18 0.28 -38.90
C VAL A 98 3.99 -0.95 -39.77
N LYS A 99 2.91 -0.91 -40.55
CA LYS A 99 2.94 -1.26 -41.98
C LYS A 99 3.20 -0.04 -42.89
N VAL A 100 3.36 1.18 -42.36
CA VAL A 100 3.54 2.40 -43.17
C VAL A 100 4.61 3.33 -42.56
N SER A 101 5.61 3.69 -43.38
CA SER A 101 6.86 4.39 -43.03
C SER A 101 6.67 5.90 -42.79
N LEU A 102 7.15 6.38 -41.64
CA LEU A 102 7.19 7.79 -41.24
C LEU A 102 8.34 8.60 -41.88
N ASN A 103 9.35 7.94 -42.45
CA ASN A 103 10.53 8.61 -43.03
C ASN A 103 10.25 9.30 -44.37
N ASP A 104 9.12 9.01 -45.02
CA ASP A 104 8.75 9.64 -46.30
C ASP A 104 7.84 10.86 -46.13
N VAL A 105 7.25 11.09 -44.96
CA VAL A 105 6.11 12.02 -44.81
C VAL A 105 6.56 13.45 -44.51
N LEU A 106 7.63 13.61 -43.73
CA LEU A 106 8.17 14.92 -43.32
C LEU A 106 9.20 15.50 -44.31
N LYS A 107 9.43 14.85 -45.46
CA LYS A 107 10.30 15.38 -46.50
C LYS A 107 9.56 16.42 -47.34
N PRO A 108 10.11 17.63 -47.57
CA PRO A 108 9.50 18.67 -48.41
C PRO A 108 9.12 18.17 -49.81
N GLN A 109 9.91 17.23 -50.36
CA GLN A 109 9.69 16.61 -51.67
C GLN A 109 8.41 15.75 -51.73
N SER A 110 8.00 15.16 -50.61
CA SER A 110 6.79 14.33 -50.52
C SER A 110 5.53 15.18 -50.36
N LEU A 111 5.64 16.31 -49.67
CA LEU A 111 4.63 17.36 -49.63
C LEU A 111 4.43 17.99 -51.02
N ALA A 112 5.50 18.28 -51.75
CA ALA A 112 5.42 18.77 -53.12
C ALA A 112 4.72 17.77 -54.07
N LYS A 113 5.02 16.46 -53.94
CA LYS A 113 4.32 15.40 -54.67
C LYS A 113 2.83 15.31 -54.31
N SER A 114 2.45 15.64 -53.07
CA SER A 114 1.04 15.67 -52.67
C SER A 114 0.22 16.81 -53.27
N PHE A 115 0.88 17.90 -53.69
CA PHE A 115 0.25 18.96 -54.48
C PHE A 115 0.17 18.62 -55.97
N GLN A 116 1.08 17.78 -56.49
CA GLN A 116 1.05 17.31 -57.88
C GLN A 116 0.11 16.12 -58.10
N ASP A 117 -0.06 15.24 -57.11
CA ASP A 117 -0.88 14.03 -57.21
C ASP A 117 -1.74 13.81 -55.95
N PRO A 118 -2.74 14.68 -55.72
CA PRO A 118 -3.48 14.75 -54.46
C PRO A 118 -4.24 13.47 -54.14
N ILE A 119 -4.77 12.76 -55.13
CA ILE A 119 -5.63 11.58 -54.93
C ILE A 119 -4.87 10.41 -54.30
N THR A 120 -3.58 10.24 -54.61
CA THR A 120 -2.79 9.09 -54.13
C THR A 120 -1.87 9.44 -52.96
N ALA A 121 -1.42 10.69 -52.86
CA ALA A 121 -0.47 11.14 -51.87
C ALA A 121 -1.12 11.70 -50.59
N LEU A 122 -2.26 12.39 -50.68
CA LEU A 122 -3.00 12.86 -49.50
C LEU A 122 -3.44 11.70 -48.59
N PRO A 123 -4.02 10.59 -49.08
CA PRO A 123 -4.39 9.46 -48.22
C PRO A 123 -3.19 8.85 -47.47
N LYS A 124 -2.00 8.81 -48.11
CA LYS A 124 -0.77 8.34 -47.46
C LYS A 124 -0.28 9.30 -46.38
N GLN A 125 -0.29 10.60 -46.65
CA GLN A 125 0.08 11.65 -45.69
C GLN A 125 -0.92 11.69 -44.50
N LEU A 126 -2.22 11.60 -44.76
CA LEU A 126 -3.28 11.53 -43.75
C LEU A 126 -3.20 10.24 -42.92
N GLY A 127 -2.91 9.09 -43.55
CA GLY A 127 -2.68 7.83 -42.83
C GLY A 127 -1.47 7.89 -41.90
N SER A 128 -0.45 8.66 -42.26
CA SER A 128 0.77 8.85 -41.47
C SER A 128 0.56 9.80 -40.29
N ILE A 129 -0.21 10.86 -40.48
CA ILE A 129 -0.65 11.76 -39.40
C ILE A 129 -1.60 11.03 -38.44
N SER A 130 -2.49 10.17 -38.97
CA SER A 130 -3.33 9.30 -38.16
C SER A 130 -2.49 8.32 -37.32
N ALA A 131 -1.46 7.70 -37.90
CA ALA A 131 -0.56 6.81 -37.16
C ALA A 131 0.21 7.53 -36.05
N LEU A 132 0.73 8.74 -36.30
CA LEU A 132 1.36 9.57 -35.26
C LEU A 132 0.39 9.97 -34.15
N LYS A 133 -0.86 10.25 -34.51
CA LYS A 133 -1.96 10.50 -33.57
C LYS A 133 -2.25 9.27 -32.71
N ASP A 134 -2.28 8.09 -33.31
CA ASP A 134 -2.51 6.82 -32.61
C ASP A 134 -1.37 6.53 -31.62
N ILE A 135 -0.12 6.70 -32.04
CA ILE A 135 1.07 6.55 -31.20
C ILE A 135 1.06 7.57 -30.05
N SER A 136 0.80 8.85 -30.32
CA SER A 136 0.72 9.88 -29.28
C SER A 136 -0.38 9.57 -28.26
N HIS A 137 -1.53 9.11 -28.74
CA HIS A 137 -2.66 8.75 -27.89
C HIS A 137 -2.34 7.53 -27.01
N GLU A 138 -1.70 6.50 -27.57
CA GLU A 138 -1.25 5.33 -26.81
C GLU A 138 -0.16 5.68 -25.80
N MET A 139 0.77 6.57 -26.16
CA MET A 139 1.81 7.05 -25.26
C MET A 139 1.19 7.83 -24.08
N GLU A 140 0.27 8.74 -24.33
CA GLU A 140 -0.46 9.46 -23.28
C GLU A 140 -1.30 8.51 -22.40
N GLN A 141 -1.98 7.51 -22.98
CA GLN A 141 -2.68 6.46 -22.20
C GLN A 141 -1.72 5.65 -21.32
N THR A 142 -0.52 5.36 -21.82
CA THR A 142 0.51 4.62 -21.08
C THR A 142 1.03 5.46 -19.92
N VAL A 143 1.28 6.75 -20.12
CA VAL A 143 1.69 7.69 -19.06
C VAL A 143 0.59 7.80 -18.00
N TRP A 144 -0.68 7.98 -18.40
CA TRP A 144 -1.80 7.99 -17.45
C TRP A 144 -1.94 6.67 -16.68
N SER A 145 -1.68 5.54 -17.33
CA SER A 145 -1.70 4.25 -16.64
C SER A 145 -0.59 4.15 -15.61
N LYS A 146 0.66 4.48 -15.99
CA LYS A 146 1.81 4.48 -15.07
C LYS A 146 1.58 5.39 -13.88
N GLU A 147 1.09 6.61 -14.09
CA GLU A 147 0.79 7.54 -12.99
C GLU A 147 -0.31 6.96 -12.07
N GLY A 148 -1.32 6.30 -12.65
CA GLY A 148 -2.39 5.65 -11.90
C GLY A 148 -1.87 4.49 -11.05
N ASP A 149 -1.04 3.65 -11.63
CA ASP A 149 -0.40 2.50 -10.96
C ASP A 149 0.54 2.99 -9.84
N SER A 150 1.28 4.08 -10.07
CA SER A 150 2.16 4.73 -9.10
C SER A 150 1.40 5.26 -7.89
N VAL A 151 0.30 6.00 -8.11
CA VAL A 151 -0.55 6.54 -7.05
C VAL A 151 -1.24 5.42 -6.25
N GLU A 152 -1.75 4.39 -6.94
CA GLU A 152 -2.38 3.24 -6.30
C GLU A 152 -1.40 2.45 -5.43
N ALA A 153 -0.19 2.23 -5.95
CA ALA A 153 0.90 1.59 -5.22
C ALA A 153 1.28 2.38 -3.95
N LYS A 154 1.46 3.72 -4.05
CA LYS A 154 1.70 4.57 -2.88
C LYS A 154 0.62 4.44 -1.82
N LEU A 155 -0.65 4.38 -2.24
CA LEU A 155 -1.79 4.26 -1.33
C LEU A 155 -1.79 2.91 -0.61
N LEU A 156 -1.44 1.82 -1.30
CA LEU A 156 -1.28 0.50 -0.70
C LEU A 156 -0.10 0.45 0.27
N MET A 157 1.05 1.02 -0.10
CA MET A 157 2.21 1.13 0.80
C MET A 157 1.85 1.89 2.09
N ARG A 158 1.15 3.02 1.97
CA ARG A 158 0.70 3.81 3.12
C ARG A 158 -0.25 3.03 4.03
N LYS A 159 -1.16 2.23 3.45
CA LYS A 159 -2.06 1.37 4.24
C LYS A 159 -1.29 0.36 5.08
N GLU A 160 -0.31 -0.31 4.50
CA GLU A 160 0.50 -1.29 5.24
C GLU A 160 1.37 -0.61 6.31
N GLN A 161 1.92 0.57 6.02
CA GLN A 161 2.62 1.38 7.04
C GLN A 161 1.70 1.78 8.20
N VAL A 162 0.48 2.25 7.94
CA VAL A 162 -0.48 2.58 9.01
C VAL A 162 -0.87 1.36 9.83
N LYS A 163 -1.05 0.20 9.19
CA LYS A 163 -1.28 -1.07 9.92
C LYS A 163 -0.11 -1.38 10.84
N LEU A 164 1.14 -1.26 10.37
CA LEU A 164 2.32 -1.44 11.21
C LEU A 164 2.30 -0.51 12.42
N TYR A 165 2.14 0.80 12.23
CA TYR A 165 2.12 1.74 13.36
C TYR A 165 0.97 1.45 14.34
N THR A 166 -0.17 0.99 13.84
CA THR A 166 -1.29 0.54 14.67
C THR A 166 -0.88 -0.66 15.53
N LEU A 167 -0.21 -1.66 14.95
CA LEU A 167 0.32 -2.82 15.69
C LEU A 167 1.35 -2.40 16.73
N LEU A 168 2.29 -1.53 16.37
CA LEU A 168 3.33 -1.02 17.27
C LEU A 168 2.70 -0.30 18.49
N CYS A 169 1.73 0.60 18.25
CA CYS A 169 1.06 1.32 19.33
C CYS A 169 0.17 0.41 20.19
N LYS A 170 -0.54 -0.55 19.59
CA LYS A 170 -1.34 -1.54 20.35
C LYS A 170 -0.45 -2.37 21.25
N GLY A 171 0.66 -2.88 20.72
CA GLY A 171 1.65 -3.65 21.49
C GLY A 171 2.19 -2.86 22.67
N GLU A 172 2.52 -1.58 22.47
CA GLU A 172 2.97 -0.69 23.54
C GLU A 172 1.91 -0.52 24.65
N VAL A 173 0.62 -0.44 24.30
CA VAL A 173 -0.46 -0.33 25.29
C VAL A 173 -0.62 -1.63 26.08
N ILE A 174 -0.56 -2.78 25.40
CA ILE A 174 -0.62 -4.11 26.02
C ILE A 174 0.57 -4.33 26.97
N ASP A 175 1.80 -4.07 26.50
CA ASP A 175 3.01 -4.23 27.31
C ASP A 175 2.99 -3.36 28.57
N ARG A 176 2.49 -2.12 28.48
CA ARG A 176 2.34 -1.25 29.65
C ARG A 176 1.31 -1.79 30.65
N GLU A 177 0.24 -2.40 30.15
CA GLU A 177 -0.80 -3.00 30.97
C GLU A 177 -0.29 -4.25 31.71
N ILE A 178 0.41 -5.14 31.00
CA ILE A 178 1.04 -6.34 31.55
C ILE A 178 2.04 -5.94 32.65
N LYS A 179 2.92 -4.98 32.39
CA LYS A 179 3.87 -4.48 33.39
C LYS A 179 3.18 -3.94 34.65
N ARG A 180 2.00 -3.33 34.50
CA ARG A 180 1.23 -2.85 35.66
C ARG A 180 0.64 -4.03 36.45
N ILE A 181 0.05 -5.01 35.76
CA ILE A 181 -0.47 -6.24 36.36
C ILE A 181 0.64 -6.97 37.13
N ASP A 182 1.82 -7.13 36.54
CA ASP A 182 2.97 -7.80 37.18
C ASP A 182 3.47 -7.04 38.42
N ALA A 183 3.47 -5.71 38.36
CA ALA A 183 3.82 -4.87 39.51
C ALA A 183 2.80 -5.02 40.65
N GLU A 184 1.50 -5.00 40.34
CA GLU A 184 0.41 -5.22 41.31
C GLU A 184 0.46 -6.64 41.92
N ALA A 185 0.82 -7.66 41.13
CA ALA A 185 0.94 -9.04 41.60
C ALA A 185 2.14 -9.26 42.54
N SER A 186 3.16 -8.40 42.48
CA SER A 186 4.35 -8.45 43.32
C SER A 186 4.15 -7.83 44.70
N GLU A 187 3.05 -7.10 44.92
CA GLU A 187 2.72 -6.52 46.23
C GLU A 187 2.04 -7.57 47.14
N PRO A 188 2.49 -7.73 48.39
CA PRO A 188 1.90 -8.70 49.32
C PRO A 188 0.45 -8.30 49.65
N SER A 189 -0.49 -9.01 49.03
CA SER A 189 -1.93 -8.80 49.22
C SER A 189 -2.44 -9.62 50.41
N ASP A 190 -2.33 -9.08 51.61
CA ASP A 190 -3.09 -9.57 52.75
C ASP A 190 -4.49 -8.91 52.73
N GLN A 191 -5.53 -9.70 52.43
CA GLN A 191 -6.97 -9.34 52.43
C GLN A 191 -7.53 -8.57 51.21
N ILE A 192 -7.47 -9.17 50.01
CA ILE A 192 -8.32 -8.74 48.87
C ILE A 192 -9.71 -9.41 48.94
N ASP A 193 -10.78 -8.65 48.72
CA ASP A 193 -12.16 -9.14 48.57
C ASP A 193 -12.22 -10.25 47.47
N PRO A 194 -12.75 -11.45 47.75
CA PRO A 194 -12.88 -12.53 46.78
C PRO A 194 -13.53 -12.11 45.45
N LYS A 195 -14.49 -11.18 45.47
CA LYS A 195 -15.13 -10.68 44.24
C LYS A 195 -14.20 -9.83 43.40
N LEU A 196 -13.32 -9.04 44.04
CA LEU A 196 -12.32 -8.25 43.36
C LEU A 196 -11.24 -9.14 42.73
N LYS A 197 -10.81 -10.18 43.45
CA LYS A 197 -9.85 -11.15 42.91
C LYS A 197 -10.35 -11.81 41.62
N VAL A 198 -11.61 -12.26 41.60
CA VAL A 198 -12.23 -12.82 40.37
C VAL A 198 -12.28 -11.78 39.24
N ALA A 199 -12.55 -10.52 39.55
CA ALA A 199 -12.56 -9.45 38.54
C ALA A 199 -11.16 -9.14 38.00
N GLN A 200 -10.14 -9.16 38.86
CA GLN A 200 -8.73 -9.03 38.47
C GLN A 200 -8.31 -10.20 37.58
N GLU A 201 -8.56 -11.44 37.98
CA GLU A 201 -8.24 -12.64 37.18
C GLU A 201 -8.89 -12.61 35.79
N LYS A 202 -10.17 -12.20 35.70
CA LYS A 202 -10.85 -11.99 34.42
C LYS A 202 -10.20 -10.89 33.59
N TRP A 203 -9.74 -9.82 34.23
CA TRP A 203 -9.06 -8.73 33.53
C TRP A 203 -7.71 -9.19 32.98
N VAL A 204 -6.90 -9.85 33.80
CA VAL A 204 -5.61 -10.43 33.38
C VAL A 204 -5.81 -11.37 32.20
N ALA A 205 -6.79 -12.28 32.27
CA ALA A 205 -7.10 -13.19 31.18
C ALA A 205 -7.50 -12.45 29.88
N SER A 206 -8.23 -11.33 30.00
CA SER A 206 -8.58 -10.49 28.84
C SER A 206 -7.35 -9.84 28.21
N VAL A 207 -6.45 -9.28 29.02
CA VAL A 207 -5.22 -8.62 28.52
C VAL A 207 -4.26 -9.64 27.90
N MET A 208 -4.13 -10.84 28.48
CA MET A 208 -3.34 -11.93 27.90
C MET A 208 -3.93 -12.44 26.59
N LYS A 209 -5.26 -12.52 26.50
CA LYS A 209 -5.92 -12.84 25.24
C LYS A 209 -5.66 -11.77 24.18
N ASP A 210 -5.78 -10.49 24.53
CA ASP A 210 -5.45 -9.39 23.61
C ASP A 210 -3.98 -9.46 23.15
N ARG A 211 -3.06 -9.90 24.03
CA ARG A 211 -1.65 -10.14 23.68
C ARG A 211 -1.50 -11.28 22.67
N ASP A 212 -2.19 -12.40 22.86
CA ASP A 212 -2.16 -13.54 21.94
C ASP A 212 -2.76 -13.17 20.58
N ASP A 213 -3.90 -12.48 20.57
CA ASP A 213 -4.54 -12.00 19.34
C ASP A 213 -3.59 -11.02 18.61
N TRP A 214 -2.94 -10.12 19.35
CA TRP A 214 -1.96 -9.18 18.81
C TRP A 214 -0.72 -9.88 18.24
N ILE A 215 -0.18 -10.91 18.91
CA ILE A 215 0.98 -11.66 18.39
C ILE A 215 0.61 -12.37 17.08
N GLY A 216 -0.62 -12.90 16.99
CA GLY A 216 -1.17 -13.45 15.75
C GLY A 216 -1.19 -12.41 14.63
N GLU A 217 -1.70 -11.21 14.90
CA GLU A 217 -1.69 -10.11 13.91
C GLU A 217 -0.26 -9.75 13.46
N VAL A 218 0.73 -9.75 14.39
CA VAL A 218 2.14 -9.47 14.07
C VAL A 218 2.76 -10.57 13.21
N ARG A 219 2.50 -11.83 13.55
CA ARG A 219 2.96 -13.00 12.77
C ARG A 219 2.43 -12.97 11.35
N ASP A 220 1.13 -12.72 11.19
CA ASP A 220 0.48 -12.58 9.88
C ASP A 220 1.03 -11.40 9.09
N PHE A 221 1.26 -10.26 9.76
CA PHE A 221 1.75 -9.04 9.11
C PHE A 221 3.17 -9.20 8.55
N PHE A 222 4.06 -9.87 9.29
CA PHE A 222 5.45 -10.12 8.87
C PHE A 222 5.63 -11.47 8.17
N ASN A 223 4.59 -12.29 8.07
CA ASN A 223 4.67 -13.68 7.60
C ASN A 223 5.80 -14.45 8.31
N ALA A 224 5.76 -14.44 9.64
CA ALA A 224 6.80 -15.00 10.50
C ALA A 224 6.22 -15.66 11.75
N GLU A 225 6.87 -16.71 12.24
CA GLU A 225 6.48 -17.49 13.42
C GLU A 225 7.27 -17.06 14.67
N TYR A 226 7.08 -15.81 15.10
CA TYR A 226 7.72 -15.30 16.32
C TYR A 226 7.14 -15.95 17.58
N TYR A 227 7.96 -16.40 18.52
CA TYR A 227 7.44 -16.82 19.85
C TYR A 227 6.72 -15.66 20.53
N ASP A 228 7.42 -14.55 20.71
CA ASP A 228 6.93 -13.30 21.29
C ASP A 228 7.76 -12.11 20.76
N VAL A 229 7.21 -10.89 20.83
CA VAL A 229 7.84 -9.69 20.28
C VAL A 229 7.64 -8.47 21.19
N ILE A 230 8.72 -7.76 21.50
CA ILE A 230 8.68 -6.48 22.22
C ILE A 230 9.15 -5.38 21.30
N PHE A 231 8.29 -4.39 21.05
CA PHE A 231 8.66 -3.25 20.22
C PHE A 231 9.19 -2.08 21.04
N ARG A 232 10.42 -1.65 20.73
CA ARG A 232 11.05 -0.47 21.32
C ARG A 232 10.75 0.78 20.50
N LYS A 233 10.10 1.76 21.13
CA LYS A 233 9.83 3.07 20.53
C LYS A 233 11.12 3.85 20.31
N ASP A 234 11.31 4.36 19.10
CA ASP A 234 12.42 5.21 18.71
C ASP A 234 11.93 6.48 17.99
N ALA A 235 12.86 7.24 17.38
CA ALA A 235 12.54 8.50 16.69
C ALA A 235 11.66 8.34 15.44
N SER A 236 11.45 7.11 14.93
CA SER A 236 10.58 6.85 13.77
C SER A 236 9.08 6.88 14.10
N ALA A 237 8.72 7.14 15.37
CA ALA A 237 7.34 7.18 15.81
C ALA A 237 6.51 8.25 15.08
N LYS A 238 5.35 7.84 14.56
CA LYS A 238 4.37 8.77 14.00
C LYS A 238 3.81 9.71 15.07
N PRO A 239 3.41 10.93 14.68
CA PRO A 239 2.89 11.92 15.62
C PRO A 239 1.66 11.38 16.34
N SER A 240 1.60 11.61 17.66
CA SER A 240 0.45 11.25 18.50
C SER A 240 -0.70 12.26 18.42
N TYR A 241 -0.50 13.38 17.70
CA TYR A 241 -1.40 14.52 17.59
C TYR A 241 -1.90 15.14 18.90
N ARG A 242 -1.43 14.68 20.08
CA ARG A 242 -1.88 15.18 21.39
C ARG A 242 -1.67 16.67 21.57
N SER A 243 -0.57 17.21 21.02
CA SER A 243 -0.23 18.63 21.05
C SER A 243 -0.97 19.50 20.03
N VAL A 244 -1.68 18.90 19.07
CA VAL A 244 -2.36 19.63 17.99
C VAL A 244 -3.80 19.92 18.42
N SER A 245 -4.17 21.18 18.63
CA SER A 245 -5.52 21.57 19.07
C SER A 245 -6.54 21.54 17.94
N ALA A 246 -6.19 22.12 16.78
CA ALA A 246 -7.05 22.16 15.59
C ALA A 246 -6.24 21.82 14.32
N PRO A 247 -6.72 20.89 13.47
CA PRO A 247 -6.11 20.61 12.18
C PRO A 247 -6.53 21.72 11.21
N ASP A 248 -5.58 22.26 10.44
CA ASP A 248 -5.91 23.20 9.37
C ASP A 248 -6.49 22.44 8.18
N LEU A 249 -7.81 22.43 8.06
CA LEU A 249 -8.55 21.78 6.99
C LEU A 249 -8.71 22.67 5.74
N THR A 250 -8.22 23.90 5.78
CA THR A 250 -8.26 24.81 4.61
C THR A 250 -7.24 24.40 3.56
N GLU A 251 -6.14 23.80 3.99
CA GLU A 251 -5.12 23.21 3.14
C GLU A 251 -5.55 21.82 2.65
N TRP A 252 -6.38 21.77 1.60
CA TRP A 252 -6.81 20.49 1.02
C TRP A 252 -5.63 19.61 0.52
N GLN A 253 -4.45 20.19 0.28
CA GLN A 253 -3.24 19.43 -0.09
C GLN A 253 -2.68 18.61 1.08
N ARG A 254 -3.04 18.99 2.30
CA ARG A 254 -2.72 18.25 3.52
C ARG A 254 -3.67 17.07 3.72
N TRP A 255 -4.89 17.14 3.20
CA TRP A 255 -5.93 16.14 3.46
C TRP A 255 -6.51 15.56 2.18
N CYS A 256 -6.48 14.23 2.04
CA CYS A 256 -7.07 13.53 0.88
C CYS A 256 -6.33 13.74 -0.46
N PHE A 257 -5.09 14.21 -0.47
CA PHE A 257 -4.35 14.41 -1.72
C PHE A 257 -4.19 13.10 -2.48
N LEU A 258 -3.73 12.03 -1.80
CA LEU A 258 -3.48 10.74 -2.43
C LEU A 258 -4.77 10.02 -2.91
N SER A 259 -5.86 10.09 -2.15
CA SER A 259 -7.16 9.53 -2.57
C SER A 259 -7.75 10.30 -3.76
N ARG A 260 -7.55 11.61 -3.78
CA ARG A 260 -8.02 12.50 -4.84
C ARG A 260 -7.20 12.35 -6.11
N SER A 261 -5.87 12.22 -6.02
CA SER A 261 -5.01 11.95 -7.18
C SER A 261 -5.40 10.63 -7.84
N GLN A 262 -5.69 9.57 -7.06
CA GLN A 262 -6.17 8.30 -7.62
C GLN A 262 -7.49 8.47 -8.40
N SER A 263 -8.43 9.23 -7.83
CA SER A 263 -9.73 9.50 -8.47
C SER A 263 -9.58 10.35 -9.73
N LEU A 264 -8.66 11.32 -9.69
CA LEU A 264 -8.36 12.21 -10.81
C LEU A 264 -7.72 11.45 -11.97
N VAL A 265 -6.73 10.60 -11.69
CA VAL A 265 -6.08 9.79 -12.74
C VAL A 265 -7.07 8.84 -13.40
N LYS A 266 -7.95 8.19 -12.63
CA LYS A 266 -9.03 7.34 -13.18
C LYS A 266 -9.94 8.13 -14.12
N ALA A 267 -10.41 9.30 -13.70
CA ALA A 267 -11.31 10.12 -14.50
C ALA A 267 -10.62 10.73 -15.74
N LEU A 268 -9.35 11.15 -15.62
CA LEU A 268 -8.55 11.63 -16.75
C LEU A 268 -8.28 10.53 -17.77
N LYS A 269 -7.98 9.31 -17.33
CA LYS A 269 -7.82 8.13 -18.20
C LYS A 269 -9.09 7.82 -18.97
N GLU A 270 -10.24 7.84 -18.30
CA GLU A 270 -11.56 7.63 -18.93
C GLU A 270 -11.92 8.74 -19.91
N ASN A 271 -11.69 10.01 -19.54
CA ASN A 271 -11.96 11.13 -20.43
C ASN A 271 -11.07 11.05 -21.68
N HIS A 272 -9.78 10.77 -21.50
CA HIS A 272 -8.86 10.64 -22.62
C HIS A 272 -9.27 9.50 -23.57
N LYS A 273 -9.79 8.37 -23.06
CA LYS A 273 -10.37 7.31 -23.92
C LYS A 273 -11.54 7.80 -24.78
N LYS A 274 -12.35 8.73 -24.26
CA LYS A 274 -13.53 9.29 -24.97
C LYS A 274 -13.14 10.42 -25.92
N SER A 275 -12.18 11.26 -25.56
CA SER A 275 -11.76 12.44 -26.31
C SER A 275 -10.36 12.26 -26.89
N LYS A 276 -10.23 11.48 -27.96
CA LYS A 276 -8.97 11.36 -28.70
C LYS A 276 -8.63 12.71 -29.37
N PRO A 277 -7.53 13.39 -29.02
CA PRO A 277 -7.22 14.69 -29.60
C PRO A 277 -7.07 14.60 -31.13
N ALA A 278 -7.56 15.60 -31.86
CA ALA A 278 -7.50 15.58 -33.33
C ALA A 278 -6.05 15.63 -33.87
N VAL A 279 -5.16 16.32 -33.15
CA VAL A 279 -3.72 16.43 -33.45
C VAL A 279 -2.92 16.35 -32.12
N PRO A 280 -1.81 15.60 -32.06
CA PRO A 280 -0.90 15.56 -30.91
C PRO A 280 -0.49 16.96 -30.42
N GLY A 281 -0.39 17.16 -29.10
CA GLY A 281 0.11 18.42 -28.52
C GLY A 281 -0.82 19.64 -28.59
N THR A 282 -2.01 19.52 -29.21
CA THR A 282 -3.00 20.61 -29.29
C THR A 282 -3.48 21.10 -27.94
N ARG A 283 -3.47 20.24 -26.90
CA ARG A 283 -3.82 20.64 -25.54
C ARG A 283 -2.83 21.63 -24.95
N VAL A 284 -1.53 21.38 -25.12
CA VAL A 284 -0.45 22.26 -24.64
C VAL A 284 -0.47 23.60 -25.37
N MET A 285 -0.72 23.59 -26.69
CA MET A 285 -0.93 24.84 -27.44
C MET A 285 -2.16 25.60 -26.95
N LYS A 286 -3.30 24.92 -26.73
CA LYS A 286 -4.51 25.57 -26.20
C LYS A 286 -4.28 26.16 -24.81
N GLU A 287 -3.59 25.45 -23.94
CA GLU A 287 -3.23 25.94 -22.60
C GLU A 287 -2.34 27.19 -22.68
N LYS A 288 -1.28 27.17 -23.50
CA LYS A 288 -0.41 28.34 -23.69
C LYS A 288 -1.13 29.53 -24.34
N VAL A 289 -2.02 29.27 -25.30
CA VAL A 289 -2.83 30.33 -25.94
C VAL A 289 -3.83 30.90 -24.93
N ALA A 290 -4.47 30.07 -24.12
CA ALA A 290 -5.36 30.53 -23.05
C ALA A 290 -4.62 31.35 -21.99
N GLU A 291 -3.41 30.92 -21.60
CA GLU A 291 -2.53 31.65 -20.69
C GLU A 291 -2.13 33.02 -21.27
N MET A 292 -1.72 33.08 -22.54
CA MET A 292 -1.44 34.34 -23.24
C MET A 292 -2.66 35.26 -23.34
N LEU A 293 -3.87 34.70 -23.39
CA LEU A 293 -5.13 35.44 -23.48
C LEU A 293 -5.73 35.79 -22.10
N ASN A 294 -5.03 35.51 -20.99
CA ASN A 294 -5.56 35.65 -19.62
C ASN A 294 -6.91 34.92 -19.41
N GLN A 295 -7.14 33.85 -20.16
CA GLN A 295 -8.32 33.02 -20.01
C GLN A 295 -8.03 31.96 -18.94
N ARG A 296 -9.01 31.69 -18.07
CA ARG A 296 -8.88 30.59 -17.11
C ARG A 296 -8.70 29.28 -17.87
N ALA A 297 -7.73 28.49 -17.47
CA ALA A 297 -7.52 27.16 -18.01
C ALA A 297 -8.81 26.33 -17.84
N GLU A 298 -9.39 25.87 -18.95
CA GLU A 298 -10.49 24.90 -18.89
C GLU A 298 -9.94 23.55 -18.41
N TYR A 299 -10.42 23.10 -17.25
CA TYR A 299 -10.04 21.80 -16.73
C TYR A 299 -10.72 20.68 -17.54
N ALA A 300 -9.92 19.73 -18.01
CA ALA A 300 -10.42 18.61 -18.82
C ALA A 300 -11.44 17.72 -18.08
N VAL A 301 -11.35 17.65 -16.75
CA VAL A 301 -12.26 16.89 -15.89
C VAL A 301 -12.48 17.66 -14.59
N THR A 302 -13.75 17.77 -14.17
CA THR A 302 -14.12 18.26 -12.83
C THR A 302 -14.65 17.08 -12.01
N LEU A 303 -13.97 16.75 -10.91
CA LEU A 303 -14.40 15.70 -10.00
C LEU A 303 -15.52 16.20 -9.08
N SER A 304 -16.44 15.30 -8.71
CA SER A 304 -17.46 15.60 -7.70
C SER A 304 -16.82 15.91 -6.35
N THR A 305 -17.30 16.98 -5.71
CA THR A 305 -16.89 17.37 -4.36
C THR A 305 -17.53 16.54 -3.26
N ASP A 306 -18.57 15.74 -3.56
CA ASP A 306 -19.30 14.99 -2.52
C ASP A 306 -18.44 13.88 -1.90
N LYS A 307 -17.60 13.22 -2.71
CA LYS A 307 -16.63 12.25 -2.23
C LYS A 307 -15.64 12.89 -1.26
N VAL A 308 -15.10 14.05 -1.63
CA VAL A 308 -14.17 14.84 -0.80
C VAL A 308 -14.85 15.28 0.50
N ARG A 309 -16.12 15.71 0.41
CA ARG A 309 -16.91 16.08 1.58
C ARG A 309 -17.12 14.89 2.52
N GLY A 310 -17.34 13.70 1.98
CA GLY A 310 -17.43 12.45 2.75
C GLY A 310 -16.12 12.13 3.48
N GLU A 311 -15.00 12.15 2.75
CA GLU A 311 -13.67 11.89 3.33
C GLU A 311 -13.33 12.91 4.44
N VAL A 312 -13.50 14.21 4.18
CA VAL A 312 -13.26 15.27 5.17
C VAL A 312 -14.19 15.14 6.38
N ARG A 313 -15.46 14.75 6.19
CA ARG A 313 -16.37 14.48 7.33
C ARG A 313 -15.88 13.32 8.19
N THR A 314 -15.43 12.23 7.58
CA THR A 314 -14.86 11.09 8.29
C THR A 314 -13.61 11.49 9.07
N LEU A 315 -12.72 12.28 8.46
CA LEU A 315 -11.54 12.84 9.12
C LEU A 315 -11.93 13.70 10.34
N ILE A 316 -12.84 14.65 10.15
CA ILE A 316 -13.30 15.54 11.22
C ILE A 316 -13.94 14.76 12.37
N SER A 317 -14.76 13.74 12.06
CA SER A 317 -15.39 12.90 13.08
C SER A 317 -14.34 12.17 13.90
N ASN A 318 -13.41 11.47 13.23
CA ASN A 318 -12.34 10.74 13.91
C ASN A 318 -11.41 11.67 14.69
N TRP A 319 -11.13 12.87 14.17
CA TRP A 319 -10.34 13.86 14.91
C TRP A 319 -11.04 14.31 16.20
N ARG A 320 -12.33 14.62 16.13
CA ARG A 320 -13.12 15.02 17.31
C ARG A 320 -13.20 13.90 18.34
N GLU A 321 -13.45 12.67 17.87
CA GLU A 321 -13.50 11.48 18.73
C GLU A 321 -12.14 11.24 19.39
N MET A 322 -11.04 11.28 18.62
CA MET A 322 -9.67 11.22 19.15
C MET A 322 -9.42 12.27 20.24
N LYS A 323 -9.83 13.53 20.00
CA LYS A 323 -9.66 14.61 20.98
C LYS A 323 -10.51 14.43 22.23
N SER A 324 -11.74 13.94 22.07
CA SER A 324 -12.61 13.58 23.19
C SER A 324 -11.98 12.48 24.04
N THR A 325 -11.46 11.43 23.40
CA THR A 325 -10.76 10.33 24.07
C THR A 325 -9.50 10.83 24.79
N GLN A 326 -8.71 11.72 24.17
CA GLN A 326 -7.53 12.32 24.78
C GLN A 326 -7.88 13.19 26.01
N ALA A 327 -8.98 13.95 25.93
CA ALA A 327 -9.47 14.73 27.06
C ALA A 327 -9.94 13.83 28.21
N GLU A 328 -10.69 12.76 27.90
CA GLU A 328 -11.12 11.78 28.90
C GLU A 328 -9.94 11.05 29.54
N LEU A 329 -8.94 10.65 28.75
CA LEU A 329 -7.68 10.11 29.26
C LEU A 329 -6.99 11.09 30.21
N SER A 330 -6.90 12.37 29.84
CA SER A 330 -6.24 13.39 30.68
C SER A 330 -6.95 13.60 32.03
N LEU A 331 -8.27 13.44 32.07
CA LEU A 331 -9.05 13.48 33.32
C LEU A 331 -8.86 12.23 34.19
N LEU A 332 -8.53 11.09 33.57
CA LEU A 332 -8.21 9.84 34.26
C LEU A 332 -6.72 9.75 34.60
N ASP A 333 -5.85 10.58 34.00
CA ASP A 333 -4.39 10.60 34.19
C ASP A 333 -3.84 11.66 35.18
N PRO A 334 -4.56 12.21 36.18
CA PRO A 334 -3.87 12.99 37.21
C PRO A 334 -3.19 12.01 38.17
N GLY A 335 -1.86 12.06 38.15
CA GLY A 335 -0.98 11.14 38.85
C GLY A 335 -1.25 10.96 40.35
N LYS A 336 -0.94 9.76 40.84
CA LYS A 336 -0.71 9.45 42.26
C LYS A 336 -1.85 9.77 43.24
N VAL A 337 -3.11 9.56 42.85
CA VAL A 337 -4.13 9.24 43.85
C VAL A 337 -4.61 7.84 43.51
N SER A 338 -3.97 6.84 44.12
CA SER A 338 -4.65 5.54 44.31
C SER A 338 -5.98 5.89 44.94
N SER A 339 -7.08 5.45 44.35
CA SER A 339 -8.28 5.47 45.17
C SER A 339 -8.03 4.49 46.32
N ASP A 340 -8.41 4.83 47.54
CA ASP A 340 -8.32 3.88 48.67
C ASP A 340 -9.19 2.62 48.44
N ASP A 341 -9.88 2.52 47.29
CA ASP A 341 -10.73 1.42 46.86
C ASP A 341 -10.12 0.70 45.64
N PRO A 342 -9.48 -0.46 45.85
CA PRO A 342 -8.92 -1.30 44.79
C PRO A 342 -9.89 -1.66 43.65
N LYS A 343 -11.22 -1.64 43.87
CA LYS A 343 -12.20 -1.84 42.79
C LYS A 343 -12.25 -0.66 41.83
N ARG A 344 -12.16 0.58 42.35
CA ARG A 344 -12.15 1.79 41.52
C ARG A 344 -10.87 1.91 40.71
N ASP A 345 -9.74 1.49 41.28
CA ASP A 345 -8.46 1.45 40.58
C ASP A 345 -8.50 0.46 39.40
N LEU A 346 -9.04 -0.75 39.60
CA LEU A 346 -9.22 -1.72 38.51
C LEU A 346 -10.14 -1.18 37.39
N VAL A 347 -11.29 -0.59 37.75
CA VAL A 347 -12.22 -0.02 36.75
C VAL A 347 -11.57 1.13 35.98
N LYS A 348 -10.79 1.96 36.68
CA LYS A 348 -10.04 3.06 36.07
C LYS A 348 -9.00 2.53 35.08
N ALA A 349 -8.22 1.52 35.47
CA ALA A 349 -7.25 0.85 34.61
C ALA A 349 -7.88 0.30 33.33
N GLN A 350 -8.97 -0.48 33.47
CA GLN A 350 -9.74 -1.02 32.34
C GLN A 350 -10.22 0.08 31.39
N LYS A 351 -10.71 1.19 31.95
CA LYS A 351 -11.18 2.34 31.18
C LYS A 351 -10.03 3.01 30.42
N VAL A 352 -8.88 3.24 31.07
CA VAL A 352 -7.69 3.81 30.44
C VAL A 352 -7.19 2.92 29.31
N TYR A 353 -7.11 1.60 29.52
CA TYR A 353 -6.71 0.64 28.51
C TYR A 353 -7.59 0.71 27.25
N LYS A 354 -8.92 0.71 27.44
CA LYS A 354 -9.90 0.82 26.36
C LYS A 354 -9.80 2.15 25.62
N LEU A 355 -9.66 3.26 26.33
CA LEU A 355 -9.54 4.58 25.73
C LEU A 355 -8.26 4.71 24.91
N ARG A 356 -7.13 4.12 25.35
CA ARG A 356 -5.89 4.10 24.55
C ARG A 356 -6.06 3.32 23.24
N HIS A 357 -6.78 2.21 23.25
CA HIS A 357 -7.10 1.47 22.02
C HIS A 357 -7.99 2.30 21.07
N GLN A 358 -8.97 3.02 21.62
CA GLN A 358 -9.81 3.93 20.83
C GLN A 358 -9.02 5.09 20.23
N GLU A 359 -8.11 5.70 21.02
CA GLU A 359 -7.21 6.75 20.53
C GLU A 359 -6.41 6.25 19.33
N ILE A 360 -5.82 5.04 19.40
CA ILE A 360 -5.06 4.44 18.31
C ILE A 360 -5.93 4.26 17.06
N ASN A 361 -7.14 3.73 17.21
CA ASN A 361 -8.06 3.51 16.10
C ASN A 361 -8.41 4.81 15.36
N HIS A 362 -8.78 5.87 16.09
CA HIS A 362 -9.06 7.16 15.47
C HIS A 362 -7.79 7.79 14.85
N THR A 363 -6.66 7.66 15.52
CA THR A 363 -5.37 8.17 15.03
C THR A 363 -4.96 7.49 13.72
N SER A 364 -5.23 6.19 13.55
CA SER A 364 -4.92 5.44 12.32
C SER A 364 -5.61 6.04 11.08
N VAL A 365 -6.85 6.51 11.24
CA VAL A 365 -7.60 7.18 10.16
C VAL A 365 -6.94 8.51 9.82
N VAL A 366 -6.49 9.26 10.83
CA VAL A 366 -5.77 10.52 10.63
C VAL A 366 -4.43 10.28 9.92
N TRP A 367 -3.65 9.27 10.32
CA TRP A 367 -2.42 8.90 9.62
C TRP A 367 -2.66 8.53 8.17
N MET A 368 -3.77 7.86 7.83
CA MET A 368 -4.07 7.57 6.42
C MET A 368 -4.31 8.82 5.58
N MET A 369 -4.78 9.91 6.19
CA MET A 369 -5.34 11.06 5.49
C MET A 369 -4.49 12.34 5.57
N ASP A 370 -3.70 12.52 6.64
CA ASP A 370 -2.77 13.65 6.80
C ASP A 370 -1.53 13.40 5.95
N GLU A 371 -1.33 14.18 4.89
CA GLU A 371 -0.13 14.09 4.06
C GLU A 371 1.11 14.56 4.81
N ASP A 372 0.99 15.48 5.77
CA ASP A 372 2.15 16.04 6.46
C ASP A 372 2.85 15.01 7.34
N CYS A 373 2.13 14.01 7.86
CA CYS A 373 2.77 12.92 8.60
C CYS A 373 3.58 11.96 7.72
N TRP A 374 3.58 12.16 6.39
CA TRP A 374 4.35 11.41 5.40
C TRP A 374 5.32 12.28 4.61
N ARG A 375 5.41 13.58 4.93
CA ARG A 375 6.45 14.45 4.39
C ARG A 375 7.69 14.28 5.27
N ASP A 376 8.82 13.98 4.63
CA ASP A 376 10.12 13.88 5.28
C ASP A 376 10.63 15.25 5.75
#